data_AF-A0A1G4XYN4-F1
#
_entry.id   AF-A0A1G4XYN4-F1
#
_cell.length_a   1.000
_cell.length_b   1.000
_cell.length_c   1.000
_cell.angle_alpha   90.00
_cell.angle_beta   90.00
_cell.angle_gamma   90.00
#
_symmetry.space_group_name_H-M   'P 1'
#
loop_
_entity.id
_entity.type
_entity.pdbx_description
1 polymer ?
#
loop_
_entity_poly.entity_id
_entity_poly.type
_entity_poly.pdbx_seq_one_letter_code
_entity_poly.pdbx_strand_id
1 'polypeptide(L)'
;MAPDDVESRLTTVLGTWAASSLALGAVLAARPGARGFARQTAAWGAVDGVIAAVGARNRRRRGPTDPARLRKVLLVNAGLDVGYLVAGAALLRSDRWRGDGAAVLVQGAFLLALDSAAAAALPPAPTAG
;
A
#
# COMPACT_ATOMS: atom_id res chain seq x y z
N MET A 1 -21.41 4.09 -0.87
CA MET A 1 -20.53 3.41 -1.85
C MET A 1 -20.88 1.94 -1.77
N ALA A 2 -21.14 1.26 -2.89
CA ALA A 2 -21.41 -0.18 -2.83
C ALA A 2 -20.11 -0.92 -2.45
N PRO A 3 -20.18 -2.08 -1.77
CA PRO A 3 -18.97 -2.81 -1.38
C PRO A 3 -18.04 -3.14 -2.55
N ASP A 4 -18.59 -3.46 -3.72
CA ASP A 4 -17.83 -3.76 -4.93
C ASP A 4 -17.08 -2.54 -5.50
N ASP A 5 -17.59 -1.33 -5.25
CA ASP A 5 -16.93 -0.09 -5.63
C ASP A 5 -15.68 0.16 -4.79
N VAL A 6 -15.67 -0.32 -3.54
CA VAL A 6 -14.52 -0.17 -2.62
C VAL A 6 -13.32 -0.93 -3.15
N GLU A 7 -13.49 -2.21 -3.51
CA GLU A 7 -12.40 -3.03 -4.07
C GLU A 7 -11.89 -2.44 -5.40
N SER A 8 -12.81 -1.99 -6.27
CA SER A 8 -12.42 -1.35 -7.53
C SER A 8 -11.61 -0.08 -7.30
N ARG A 9 -12.08 0.80 -6.40
CA ARG A 9 -11.37 2.05 -6.07
C ARG A 9 -10.02 1.77 -5.41
N LEU A 10 -9.95 0.80 -4.51
CA LEU A 10 -8.71 0.36 -3.86
C LEU A 10 -7.66 -0.03 -4.90
N THR A 11 -8.01 -0.94 -5.82
CA THR A 11 -7.07 -1.39 -6.86
C THR A 11 -6.63 -0.27 -7.80
N THR A 12 -7.54 0.64 -8.18
CA THR A 12 -7.18 1.81 -9.00
C THR A 12 -6.24 2.76 -8.28
N VAL A 13 -6.53 3.12 -7.02
CA VAL A 13 -5.71 4.04 -6.24
C VAL A 13 -4.33 3.44 -5.97
N LEU A 14 -4.26 2.16 -5.61
CA LEU A 14 -3.00 1.44 -5.41
C LEU A 14 -2.19 1.37 -6.71
N GLY A 15 -2.83 1.10 -7.85
CA GLY A 15 -2.17 1.07 -9.16
C GLY A 15 -1.60 2.44 -9.58
N THR A 16 -2.34 3.53 -9.33
CA THR A 16 -1.84 4.89 -9.59
C THR A 16 -0.66 5.22 -8.69
N TRP A 17 -0.75 4.90 -7.39
CA TRP A 17 0.34 5.10 -6.44
C TRP A 17 1.59 4.32 -6.83
N ALA A 18 1.43 3.06 -7.24
CA ALA A 18 2.50 2.20 -7.73
C ALA A 18 3.22 2.82 -8.95
N ALA A 19 2.46 3.28 -9.95
CA ALA A 19 3.00 3.91 -11.14
C ALA A 19 3.73 5.23 -10.82
N SER A 20 3.14 6.07 -9.97
CA SER A 20 3.76 7.31 -9.49
C SER A 20 5.05 7.04 -8.71
N SER A 21 5.06 6.03 -7.83
CA SER A 21 6.24 5.64 -7.05
C SER A 21 7.35 5.09 -7.94
N LEU A 22 7.04 4.26 -8.93
CA LEU A 22 8.03 3.81 -9.91
C LEU A 22 8.65 4.97 -10.69
N ALA A 23 7.81 5.87 -11.22
CA ALA A 23 8.27 7.04 -11.95
C ALA A 23 9.13 7.97 -11.06
N LEU A 24 8.67 8.27 -9.85
CA LEU A 24 9.39 9.12 -8.91
C LEU A 24 10.72 8.48 -8.48
N GLY A 25 10.72 7.19 -8.17
CA GLY A 25 11.93 6.45 -7.83
C GLY A 25 12.95 6.49 -8.97
N ALA A 26 12.51 6.27 -10.22
CA ALA A 26 13.37 6.36 -11.40
C ALA A 26 13.97 7.77 -11.59
N VAL A 27 13.15 8.82 -11.45
CA VAL A 27 13.61 10.22 -11.54
C VAL A 27 14.61 10.56 -10.44
N LEU A 28 14.36 10.13 -9.20
CA LEU A 28 15.23 10.41 -8.06
C LEU A 28 16.51 9.58 -8.04
N ALA A 29 16.58 8.46 -8.78
CA ALA A 29 17.76 7.60 -8.82
C ALA A 29 19.01 8.33 -9.35
N ALA A 30 18.83 9.36 -10.19
CA ALA A 30 19.90 10.20 -10.70
C ALA A 30 20.51 11.13 -9.62
N ARG A 31 19.88 11.30 -8.46
CA ARG A 31 20.36 12.19 -7.39
C ARG A 31 21.16 11.40 -6.35
N PRO A 32 22.49 11.63 -6.20
CA PRO A 32 23.34 10.83 -5.31
C PRO A 32 22.84 10.76 -3.86
N GLY A 33 22.37 11.87 -3.31
CA GLY A 33 21.85 11.95 -1.93
C GLY A 33 20.47 11.31 -1.72
N ALA A 34 19.75 10.94 -2.80
CA ALA A 34 18.42 10.36 -2.73
C ALA A 34 18.38 8.87 -3.07
N ARG A 35 19.53 8.23 -3.33
CA ARG A 35 19.58 6.85 -3.87
C ARG A 35 18.82 5.82 -3.03
N GLY A 36 18.93 5.86 -1.71
CA GLY A 36 18.19 4.96 -0.82
C GLY A 36 16.68 5.16 -0.92
N PHE A 37 16.24 6.42 -0.86
CA PHE A 37 14.82 6.78 -1.01
C PHE A 37 14.28 6.40 -2.39
N ALA A 38 15.04 6.69 -3.44
CA ALA A 38 14.69 6.41 -4.82
C ALA A 38 14.51 4.90 -5.07
N ARG A 39 15.49 4.10 -4.63
CA ARG A 39 15.44 2.63 -4.72
C ARG A 39 14.22 2.08 -3.98
N GLN A 40 14.00 2.48 -2.73
CA GLN A 40 12.88 1.95 -1.96
C GLN A 40 11.52 2.40 -2.49
N THR A 41 11.40 3.65 -2.94
CA THR A 41 10.19 4.14 -3.58
C THR A 41 9.87 3.35 -4.85
N ALA A 42 10.87 3.08 -5.70
CA ALA A 42 10.68 2.25 -6.89
C ALA A 42 10.36 0.79 -6.54
N ALA A 43 11.05 0.20 -5.55
CA ALA A 43 10.85 -1.19 -5.15
C ALA A 43 9.43 -1.43 -4.60
N TRP A 44 8.97 -0.56 -3.68
CA TRP A 44 7.60 -0.60 -3.18
C TRP A 44 6.57 -0.34 -4.28
N GLY A 45 6.82 0.63 -5.15
CA GLY A 45 5.96 0.87 -6.32
C GLY A 45 5.82 -0.36 -7.22
N ALA A 46 6.88 -1.15 -7.42
CA ALA A 46 6.80 -2.41 -8.16
C ALA A 46 5.93 -3.46 -7.44
N VAL A 47 6.11 -3.61 -6.11
CA VAL A 47 5.33 -4.55 -5.29
C VAL A 47 3.85 -4.18 -5.32
N ASP A 48 3.51 -2.93 -5.07
CA ASP A 48 2.14 -2.42 -5.09
C ASP A 48 1.50 -2.59 -6.48
N GLY A 49 2.29 -2.36 -7.54
CA GLY A 49 1.85 -2.57 -8.91
C GLY A 49 1.48 -4.03 -9.20
N VAL A 50 2.27 -4.98 -8.71
CA VAL A 50 1.96 -6.41 -8.81
C VAL A 50 0.70 -6.75 -8.01
N ILE A 51 0.55 -6.24 -6.79
CA ILE A 51 -0.64 -6.45 -5.96
C ILE A 51 -1.89 -5.92 -6.65
N ALA A 52 -1.85 -4.68 -7.17
CA ALA A 52 -2.95 -4.07 -7.90
C ALA A 52 -3.32 -4.86 -9.16
N ALA A 53 -2.33 -5.30 -9.95
CA ALA A 53 -2.55 -6.08 -11.16
C ALA A 53 -3.16 -7.47 -10.86
N VAL A 54 -2.65 -8.16 -9.84
CA VAL A 54 -3.19 -9.46 -9.40
C VAL A 54 -4.59 -9.30 -8.83
N GLY A 55 -4.84 -8.27 -8.02
CA GLY A 55 -6.17 -7.95 -7.48
C GLY A 55 -7.19 -7.72 -8.59
N ALA A 56 -6.86 -6.83 -9.55
CA ALA A 56 -7.72 -6.56 -10.70
C ALA A 56 -7.96 -7.80 -11.57
N ARG A 57 -6.92 -8.63 -11.79
CA ARG A 57 -7.04 -9.89 -12.55
C ARG A 57 -7.94 -10.90 -11.83
N ASN A 58 -7.78 -11.06 -10.51
CA ASN A 58 -8.56 -12.00 -9.72
C ASN A 58 -10.03 -11.58 -9.69
N ARG A 59 -10.32 -10.29 -9.49
CA ARG A 59 -11.68 -9.76 -9.54
C ARG A 59 -12.35 -10.03 -10.89
N ARG A 60 -11.65 -9.78 -12.00
CA ARG A 60 -12.17 -10.07 -13.36
C ARG A 60 -12.45 -11.56 -13.59
N ARG A 61 -11.68 -12.46 -12.97
CA ARG A 61 -11.81 -13.91 -13.16
C ARG A 61 -12.79 -14.59 -12.21
N ARG A 62 -12.92 -14.10 -10.98
CA ARG A 62 -13.62 -14.77 -9.87
C ARG A 62 -14.79 -13.94 -9.30
N GLY A 63 -15.00 -12.72 -9.79
CA GLY A 63 -15.93 -11.77 -9.18
C GLY A 63 -15.29 -10.98 -8.02
N PRO A 64 -16.02 -10.02 -7.44
CA PRO A 64 -15.56 -9.23 -6.31
C PRO A 64 -15.28 -10.10 -5.07
N THR A 65 -14.34 -9.66 -4.26
CA THR A 65 -14.05 -10.30 -2.97
C THR A 65 -15.20 -10.06 -2.00
N ASP A 66 -15.60 -11.09 -1.25
CA ASP A 66 -16.57 -10.95 -0.16
C ASP A 66 -16.21 -9.74 0.75
N PRO A 67 -17.15 -8.80 0.99
CA PRO A 67 -16.87 -7.57 1.73
C PRO A 67 -16.29 -7.78 3.13
N ALA A 68 -16.78 -8.78 3.88
CA ALA A 68 -16.32 -9.05 5.23
C ALA A 68 -14.90 -9.64 5.22
N ARG A 69 -14.61 -10.53 4.26
CA ARG A 69 -13.27 -11.07 4.02
C ARG A 69 -12.29 -9.97 3.61
N LEU A 70 -12.68 -9.09 2.68
CA LEU A 70 -11.85 -7.97 2.23
C LEU A 70 -11.53 -7.04 3.40
N ARG A 71 -12.54 -6.65 4.19
CA ARG A 71 -12.34 -5.84 5.41
C ARG A 71 -11.32 -6.48 6.35
N LYS A 72 -11.42 -7.78 6.60
CA LYS A 72 -10.48 -8.49 7.49
C LYS A 72 -9.05 -8.41 6.98
N VAL A 73 -8.83 -8.61 5.68
CA VAL A 73 -7.50 -8.49 5.06
C VAL A 73 -6.94 -7.07 5.20
N LEU A 74 -7.76 -6.06 4.92
CA LEU A 74 -7.35 -4.65 5.02
C LEU A 74 -6.99 -4.25 6.45
N LEU A 75 -7.72 -4.74 7.46
CA LEU A 75 -7.37 -4.49 8.87
C LEU A 75 -6.05 -5.14 9.28
N VAL A 76 -5.76 -6.34 8.76
CA VAL A 76 -4.46 -6.99 8.97
C VAL A 76 -3.34 -6.18 8.32
N ASN A 77 -3.54 -5.73 7.07
CA ASN A 77 -2.57 -4.89 6.37
C ASN A 77 -2.34 -3.56 7.10
N ALA A 78 -3.39 -2.88 7.53
CA ALA A 78 -3.26 -1.65 8.31
C ALA A 78 -2.41 -1.87 9.58
N GLY A 79 -2.55 -3.03 10.24
CA GLY A 79 -1.67 -3.43 11.35
C GLY A 79 -0.20 -3.60 10.92
N LEU A 80 0.05 -4.23 9.76
CA LEU A 80 1.40 -4.34 9.20
C LEU A 80 1.99 -2.97 8.81
N ASP A 81 1.16 -2.05 8.32
CA ASP A 81 1.58 -0.70 7.95
C ASP A 81 2.02 0.14 9.14
N VAL A 82 1.37 -0.02 10.29
CA VAL A 82 1.90 0.53 11.56
C VAL A 82 3.30 -0.03 11.86
N GLY A 83 3.52 -1.33 11.61
CA GLY A 83 4.84 -1.95 11.69
C GLY A 83 5.85 -1.32 10.74
N TYR A 84 5.47 -1.04 9.49
CA TYR A 84 6.31 -0.31 8.54
C TYR A 84 6.64 1.09 9.03
N LEU A 85 5.68 1.81 9.62
CA LEU A 85 5.93 3.14 10.17
C LEU A 85 6.97 3.10 11.30
N VAL A 86 6.84 2.16 12.22
CA VAL A 86 7.82 1.96 13.30
C VAL A 86 9.20 1.61 12.73
N ALA A 87 9.27 0.68 11.78
CA ALA A 87 10.52 0.30 11.13
C ALA A 87 11.18 1.48 10.38
N GLY A 88 10.40 2.24 9.62
CA GLY A 88 10.87 3.41 8.90
C GLY A 88 11.38 4.50 9.84
N ALA A 89 10.68 4.76 10.96
CA ALA A 89 11.13 5.68 11.99
C ALA A 89 12.44 5.23 12.67
N ALA A 90 12.61 3.92 12.89
CA ALA A 90 13.87 3.38 13.40
C ALA A 90 15.01 3.58 12.38
N LEU A 91 14.76 3.30 11.09
CA LEU A 91 15.75 3.49 10.01
C LEU A 91 16.15 4.96 9.82
N LEU A 92 15.25 5.91 10.06
CA LEU A 92 15.55 7.35 10.00
C LEU A 92 16.67 7.79 10.96
N ARG A 93 16.88 7.04 12.05
CA ARG A 93 17.92 7.32 13.04
C ARG A 93 19.31 6.88 12.57
N SER A 94 19.40 6.14 11.49
CA SER A 94 20.66 5.70 10.88
C SER A 94 21.04 6.61 9.72
N ASP A 95 22.23 7.19 9.74
CA ASP A 95 22.74 7.98 8.61
C ASP A 95 22.84 7.16 7.32
N ARG A 96 23.16 5.87 7.44
CA ARG A 96 23.27 4.96 6.29
C ARG A 96 21.93 4.65 5.64
N TRP A 97 20.87 4.53 6.44
CA TRP A 97 19.55 4.04 6.00
C TRP A 97 18.47 5.12 6.04
N ARG A 98 18.84 6.39 6.27
CA ARG A 98 17.90 7.49 6.40
C ARG A 98 16.97 7.63 5.19
N GLY A 99 17.52 7.51 3.97
CA GLY A 99 16.73 7.56 2.74
C GLY A 99 15.74 6.40 2.63
N ASP A 100 16.17 5.19 2.96
CA ASP A 100 15.31 4.00 2.98
C ASP A 100 14.20 4.12 4.03
N GLY A 101 14.53 4.59 5.24
CA GLY A 101 13.56 4.83 6.30
C GLY A 101 12.51 5.87 5.93
N ALA A 102 12.94 6.98 5.30
CA ALA A 102 12.03 7.99 4.78
C ALA A 102 11.07 7.42 3.71
N ALA A 103 11.57 6.59 2.80
CA ALA A 103 10.72 5.94 1.80
C ALA A 103 9.72 4.97 2.46
N VAL A 104 10.17 4.11 3.36
CA VAL A 104 9.30 3.17 4.09
C VAL A 104 8.20 3.91 4.86
N LEU A 105 8.51 5.05 5.48
CA LEU A 105 7.50 5.88 6.14
C LEU A 105 6.45 6.43 5.17
N VAL A 106 6.87 6.97 4.03
CA VAL A 106 5.94 7.52 3.03
C VAL A 106 5.04 6.43 2.46
N GLN A 107 5.62 5.28 2.10
CA GLN A 107 4.88 4.14 1.56
C GLN A 107 3.92 3.56 2.61
N GLY A 108 4.41 3.28 3.82
CA GLY A 108 3.58 2.75 4.90
C GLY A 108 2.47 3.71 5.34
N ALA A 109 2.72 5.03 5.37
CA ALA A 109 1.70 6.01 5.72
C ALA A 109 0.56 6.07 4.69
N PHE A 110 0.93 6.00 3.40
CA PHE A 110 -0.05 5.95 2.32
C PHE A 110 -0.90 4.68 2.39
N LEU A 111 -0.26 3.50 2.51
CA LEU A 111 -0.93 2.21 2.59
C LEU A 111 -1.85 2.12 3.81
N LEU A 112 -1.36 2.57 4.98
CA LEU A 112 -2.16 2.62 6.20
C LEU A 112 -3.44 3.43 6.00
N ALA A 113 -3.32 4.62 5.41
CA ALA A 113 -4.47 5.49 5.15
C ALA A 113 -5.44 4.86 4.16
N LEU A 114 -4.93 4.27 3.08
CA LEU A 114 -5.73 3.63 2.04
C LEU A 114 -6.50 2.42 2.61
N ASP A 115 -5.81 1.52 3.30
CA ASP A 115 -6.38 0.27 3.81
C ASP A 115 -7.34 0.53 4.97
N SER A 116 -7.02 1.49 5.86
CA SER A 116 -7.93 1.90 6.93
C SER A 116 -9.21 2.52 6.38
N ALA A 117 -9.10 3.40 5.38
CA ALA A 117 -10.26 4.03 4.76
C ALA A 117 -11.13 3.02 4.00
N ALA A 118 -10.51 2.08 3.27
CA ALA A 118 -11.22 1.02 2.56
C ALA A 118 -11.89 0.05 3.54
N ALA A 119 -11.21 -0.35 4.62
CA ALA A 119 -11.78 -1.20 5.65
C ALA A 119 -12.98 -0.54 6.33
N ALA A 120 -12.88 0.75 6.67
CA ALA A 120 -13.97 1.51 7.30
C ALA A 120 -15.23 1.61 6.43
N ALA A 121 -15.06 1.60 5.10
CA ALA A 121 -16.17 1.64 4.14
C ALA A 121 -16.89 0.28 3.95
N LEU A 122 -16.35 -0.82 4.48
CA LEU A 122 -16.92 -2.17 4.34
C LEU A 122 -17.64 -2.60 5.62
N PRO A 123 -18.74 -3.38 5.50
CA PRO A 123 -19.46 -3.87 6.68
C PRO A 123 -18.62 -4.89 7.48
N PRO A 124 -18.81 -4.95 8.81
CA PRO A 124 -18.27 -6.05 9.60
C PRO A 124 -18.93 -7.38 9.22
N ALA A 125 -18.29 -8.50 9.58
CA ALA A 125 -18.91 -9.81 9.46
C ALA A 125 -20.21 -9.86 10.27
N PRO A 126 -21.24 -10.59 9.82
CA PRO A 126 -22.43 -10.82 10.63
C PRO A 126 -22.02 -11.45 11.96
N THR A 127 -22.46 -10.87 13.08
CA THR A 127 -22.35 -11.53 14.37
C THR A 127 -23.22 -12.79 14.33
N ALA A 128 -22.64 -13.96 14.54
CA ALA A 128 -23.43 -15.16 14.77
C ALA A 128 -24.29 -14.92 16.02
N GLY A 129 -25.60 -14.87 15.82
CA GLY A 129 -26.61 -14.80 16.89
C GLY A 129 -26.83 -16.15 17.53
#